data_AF-A0A6A5UPT1-F1
#
_entry.id   AF-A0A6A5UPT1-F1
#
_cell.length_a   1.000
_cell.length_b   1.000
_cell.length_c   1.000
_cell.angle_alpha   90.00
_cell.angle_beta   90.00
_cell.angle_gamma   90.00
#
_symmetry.space_group_name_H-M   'P 1'
#
loop_
_entity.id
_entity.type
_entity.pdbx_description
1 polymer ?
#
loop_
_entity_poly.entity_id
_entity_poly.type
_entity_poly.pdbx_seq_one_letter_code
_entity_poly.pdbx_strand_id
1 'polypeptide(L)'
;MNAALTQAEIEALSNADCFCEDANRQLGHAGAYRDAVSSGVFEESLRLKNTLDAYEATAKSKPSWETLSVLVNCEYRLYVLNQTTPLRNNPFLSHWVEAIQRLGTPTARGQKRADGPVTSDEVNTVRVELIKALVQSRNPSQFARITPHQLHHNFVEMRQTSLFNIRTYIRMLEEEGIYERTPSPDGDSPTSTASEPSKPAAGKLNEFQRWKMGLLSRLETEPALAISELTHLPIELSSLDFLTTLLQEQTLQSLGIEPAPVIADFIQHVLRLTEQMGQPDSSDMLEGVLDNERLVESGREAQTRAVKLLLLFMRNLIRKALLPLESIYFEIQEICVRYVWIREVREFKAFVEEGEERDEG
;
A
#
# COMPACT_ATOMS: atom_id res chain seq x y z
N MET A 1 -5.15 -2.94 -20.21
CA MET A 1 -4.27 -1.76 -20.43
C MET A 1 -2.86 -2.18 -20.07
N ASN A 2 -1.87 -1.99 -20.94
CA ASN A 2 -0.49 -2.30 -20.59
C ASN A 2 0.01 -1.25 -19.60
N ALA A 3 0.24 -1.67 -18.36
CA ALA A 3 0.64 -0.81 -17.25
C ALA A 3 2.15 -0.48 -17.26
N ALA A 4 2.85 -0.66 -18.39
CA ALA A 4 4.28 -0.39 -18.55
C ALA A 4 4.53 0.80 -19.50
N LEU A 5 5.79 1.20 -19.66
CA LEU A 5 6.22 2.12 -20.72
C LEU A 5 5.98 1.50 -22.11
N THR A 6 5.62 2.36 -23.07
CA THR A 6 5.49 2.03 -24.48
C THR A 6 6.86 1.88 -25.13
N GLN A 7 6.89 1.33 -26.34
CA GLN A 7 8.14 1.14 -27.09
C GLN A 7 8.87 2.46 -27.36
N ALA A 8 8.16 3.53 -27.72
CA ALA A 8 8.75 4.85 -27.96
C ALA A 8 9.35 5.46 -26.68
N GLU A 9 8.67 5.29 -25.54
CA GLU A 9 9.19 5.71 -24.24
C GLU A 9 10.42 4.89 -23.83
N ILE A 10 10.44 3.59 -24.11
CA ILE A 10 11.60 2.72 -23.88
C ILE A 10 12.79 3.19 -24.74
N GLU A 11 12.58 3.45 -26.03
CA GLU A 11 13.63 3.93 -26.94
C GLU A 11 14.26 5.24 -26.45
N ALA A 12 13.47 6.14 -25.85
CA ALA A 12 13.96 7.37 -25.24
C ALA A 12 14.91 7.12 -24.03
N LEU A 13 14.78 5.97 -23.37
CA LEU A 13 15.59 5.58 -22.21
C LEU A 13 16.77 4.66 -22.55
N SER A 14 16.79 4.09 -23.76
CA SER A 14 17.74 3.04 -24.17
C SER A 14 19.17 3.54 -24.45
N ASN A 15 19.40 4.85 -24.57
CA ASN A 15 20.71 5.40 -24.93
C ASN A 15 21.65 5.51 -23.70
N ALA A 16 22.70 4.67 -23.69
CA ALA A 16 23.69 4.59 -22.62
C ALA A 16 24.65 5.78 -22.51
N ASP A 17 24.72 6.63 -23.54
CA ASP A 17 25.55 7.84 -23.57
C ASP A 17 24.75 9.11 -23.21
N CYS A 18 23.45 8.98 -23.01
CA CYS A 18 22.60 10.09 -22.59
C CYS A 18 22.71 10.30 -21.08
N PHE A 19 22.71 11.57 -20.65
CA PHE A 19 22.60 11.90 -19.23
C PHE A 19 21.22 11.51 -18.70
N CYS A 20 21.15 11.06 -17.45
CA CYS A 20 19.89 10.62 -16.84
C CYS A 20 18.78 11.70 -16.91
N GLU A 21 19.13 12.98 -16.72
CA GLU A 21 18.17 14.08 -16.83
C GLU A 21 17.65 14.28 -18.26
N ASP A 22 18.52 14.18 -19.26
CA ASP A 22 18.14 14.35 -20.67
C ASP A 22 17.30 13.17 -21.16
N ALA A 23 17.62 11.93 -20.77
CA ALA A 23 16.80 10.75 -21.05
C ALA A 23 15.39 10.90 -20.43
N ASN A 24 15.29 11.40 -19.20
CA ASN A 24 14.01 11.67 -18.56
C ASN A 24 13.22 12.80 -19.23
N ARG A 25 13.89 13.82 -19.76
CA ARG A 25 13.24 14.88 -20.55
C ARG A 25 12.69 14.31 -21.85
N GLN A 26 13.45 13.45 -22.54
CA GLN A 26 13.00 12.76 -23.75
C GLN A 26 11.82 11.83 -23.47
N LEU A 27 11.84 11.10 -22.35
CA LEU A 27 10.71 10.29 -21.88
C LEU A 27 9.44 11.13 -21.72
N GLY A 28 9.54 12.30 -21.07
CA GLY A 28 8.41 13.22 -20.92
C GLY A 28 7.84 13.71 -22.27
N HIS A 29 8.71 13.95 -23.25
CA HIS A 29 8.27 14.31 -24.60
C HIS A 29 7.60 13.13 -25.35
N ALA A 30 8.10 11.90 -25.18
CA ALA A 30 7.50 10.71 -25.75
C ALA A 30 6.13 10.39 -25.12
N GLY A 31 5.95 10.68 -23.82
CA GLY A 31 4.70 10.49 -23.08
C GLY A 31 3.64 11.57 -23.30
N ALA A 32 4.03 12.77 -23.77
CA ALA A 32 3.14 13.93 -23.88
C ALA A 32 1.89 13.71 -24.76
N TYR A 33 1.92 12.78 -25.71
CA TYR A 33 0.75 12.40 -26.52
C TYR A 33 -0.31 11.62 -25.74
N ARG A 34 0.06 10.98 -24.62
CA ARG A 34 -0.84 10.27 -23.69
C ARG A 34 -1.37 11.17 -22.58
N ASP A 35 -0.56 12.12 -22.13
CA ASP A 35 -0.83 12.97 -20.95
C ASP A 35 -1.85 14.09 -21.18
N ALA A 36 -2.44 14.22 -22.37
CA ALA A 36 -3.63 15.07 -22.55
C ALA A 36 -4.81 14.62 -21.65
N VAL A 37 -4.76 13.39 -21.13
CA VAL A 37 -5.69 12.85 -20.14
C VAL A 37 -4.94 12.54 -18.84
N SER A 38 -4.52 13.59 -18.13
CA SER A 38 -4.15 13.64 -16.70
C SER A 38 -3.67 12.33 -16.05
N SER A 39 -2.56 11.74 -16.52
CA SER A 39 -1.91 10.65 -15.79
C SER A 39 -1.25 11.23 -14.53
N GLY A 40 -1.64 10.73 -13.35
CA GLY A 40 -1.09 11.20 -12.08
C GLY A 40 0.36 10.71 -11.87
N VAL A 41 1.13 11.42 -11.04
CA VAL A 41 2.51 11.03 -10.65
C VAL A 41 2.60 9.57 -10.17
N PHE A 42 1.56 9.10 -9.48
CA PHE A 42 1.47 7.71 -9.02
C PHE A 42 1.36 6.71 -10.18
N GLU A 43 0.56 7.01 -11.20
CA GLU A 43 0.40 6.14 -12.36
C GLU A 43 1.70 6.10 -13.19
N GLU A 44 2.35 7.24 -13.42
CA GLU A 44 3.68 7.30 -14.05
C GLU A 44 4.70 6.45 -13.27
N SER A 45 4.71 6.58 -11.95
CA SER A 45 5.59 5.80 -11.08
C SER A 45 5.31 4.29 -11.17
N LEU A 46 4.04 3.89 -11.23
CA LEU A 46 3.66 2.48 -11.40
C LEU A 46 4.09 1.93 -12.76
N ARG A 47 4.01 2.75 -13.82
CA ARG A 47 4.49 2.37 -15.16
C ARG A 47 5.99 2.14 -15.19
N LEU A 48 6.76 3.03 -14.57
CA LEU A 48 8.21 2.88 -14.42
C LEU A 48 8.56 1.60 -13.64
N LYS A 49 7.87 1.34 -12.53
CA LYS A 49 8.06 0.13 -11.73
C LYS A 49 7.78 -1.14 -12.55
N ASN A 50 6.68 -1.17 -13.29
CA ASN A 50 6.35 -2.34 -14.12
C ASN A 50 7.37 -2.55 -15.25
N THR A 51 7.90 -1.47 -15.83
CA THR A 51 9.00 -1.57 -16.80
C THR A 51 10.29 -2.07 -16.16
N LEU A 52 10.63 -1.63 -14.94
CA LEU A 52 11.78 -2.13 -14.18
C LEU A 52 11.71 -3.65 -13.97
N ASP A 53 10.55 -4.17 -13.56
CA ASP A 53 10.35 -5.61 -13.35
C ASP A 53 10.56 -6.42 -14.65
N ALA A 54 10.00 -5.93 -15.76
CA ALA A 54 10.14 -6.57 -17.07
C ALA A 54 11.59 -6.58 -17.55
N TYR A 55 12.27 -5.43 -17.47
CA TYR A 55 13.66 -5.30 -17.92
C TYR A 55 14.65 -6.02 -17.00
N GLU A 56 14.30 -6.24 -15.74
CA GLU A 56 15.11 -7.07 -14.88
C GLU A 56 15.10 -8.55 -15.32
N ALA A 57 13.95 -9.08 -15.74
CA ALA A 57 13.89 -10.42 -16.32
C ALA A 57 14.71 -10.50 -17.63
N THR A 58 14.65 -9.44 -18.44
CA THR A 58 15.48 -9.30 -19.65
C THR A 58 16.97 -9.25 -19.33
N ALA A 59 17.40 -8.53 -18.30
CA ALA A 59 18.81 -8.43 -17.90
C ALA A 59 19.43 -9.80 -17.56
N LYS A 60 18.65 -10.72 -16.99
CA LYS A 60 19.10 -12.08 -16.67
C LYS A 60 19.37 -12.94 -17.90
N SER A 61 18.59 -12.75 -18.97
CA SER A 61 18.64 -13.58 -20.17
C SER A 61 19.44 -12.95 -21.31
N LYS A 62 19.38 -11.62 -21.44
CA LYS A 62 19.99 -10.82 -22.49
C LYS A 62 20.53 -9.50 -21.91
N PRO A 63 21.63 -9.54 -21.11
CA PRO A 63 22.25 -8.33 -20.61
C PRO A 63 22.84 -7.51 -21.78
N SER A 64 22.60 -6.20 -21.75
CA SER A 64 23.09 -5.25 -22.77
C SER A 64 23.15 -3.83 -22.20
N TRP A 65 23.85 -2.93 -22.89
CA TRP A 65 23.87 -1.50 -22.55
C TRP A 65 22.49 -0.86 -22.60
N GLU A 66 21.66 -1.26 -23.56
CA GLU A 66 20.27 -0.84 -23.65
C GLU A 66 19.49 -1.23 -22.39
N THR A 67 19.56 -2.51 -21.99
CA THR A 67 18.87 -3.00 -20.79
C THR A 67 19.33 -2.26 -19.53
N LEU A 68 20.65 -2.02 -19.40
CA LEU A 68 21.19 -1.24 -18.29
C LEU A 68 20.66 0.19 -18.28
N SER A 69 20.62 0.85 -19.44
CA SER A 69 20.19 2.24 -19.57
C SER A 69 18.74 2.42 -19.18
N VAL A 70 17.86 1.53 -19.65
CA VAL A 70 16.45 1.54 -19.28
C VAL A 70 16.28 1.37 -17.77
N LEU A 71 16.97 0.39 -17.16
CA LEU A 71 16.91 0.17 -15.71
C LEU A 71 17.39 1.40 -14.91
N VAL A 72 18.57 1.93 -15.25
CA VAL A 72 19.15 3.11 -14.58
C VAL A 72 18.22 4.32 -14.66
N ASN A 73 17.75 4.64 -15.87
CA ASN A 73 16.93 5.83 -16.09
C ASN A 73 15.56 5.69 -15.42
N CYS A 74 14.97 4.48 -15.41
CA CYS A 74 13.73 4.23 -14.70
C CYS A 74 13.89 4.37 -13.18
N GLU A 75 14.95 3.83 -12.57
CA GLU A 75 15.20 4.02 -11.12
C GLU A 75 15.39 5.50 -10.78
N TYR A 76 16.17 6.23 -11.59
CA TYR A 76 16.38 7.66 -11.42
C TYR A 76 15.08 8.45 -11.53
N ARG A 77 14.27 8.20 -12.57
CA ARG A 77 12.97 8.88 -12.76
C ARG A 77 12.01 8.56 -11.63
N LEU A 78 11.89 7.29 -11.24
CA LEU A 78 11.02 6.83 -10.16
C LEU A 78 11.36 7.55 -8.84
N TYR A 79 12.65 7.71 -8.55
CA TYR A 79 13.11 8.47 -7.41
C TYR A 79 12.75 9.96 -7.52
N VAL A 80 13.04 10.62 -8.65
CA VAL A 80 12.77 12.04 -8.87
C VAL A 80 11.29 12.38 -8.73
N LEU A 81 10.39 11.53 -9.26
CA LEU A 81 8.94 11.72 -9.13
C LEU A 81 8.45 11.71 -7.68
N ASN A 82 9.15 10.98 -6.80
CA ASN A 82 8.77 10.78 -5.42
C ASN A 82 9.74 11.46 -4.43
N GLN A 83 10.63 12.34 -4.89
CA GLN A 83 11.70 12.92 -4.06
C GLN A 83 11.17 13.86 -2.97
N THR A 84 9.99 14.47 -3.19
CA THR A 84 9.34 15.37 -2.23
C THR A 84 8.63 14.61 -1.12
N THR A 85 8.36 13.32 -1.32
CA THR A 85 7.76 12.45 -0.32
C THR A 85 8.84 12.02 0.66
N PRO A 86 8.68 12.26 1.98
CA PRO A 86 9.59 11.74 2.98
C PRO A 86 9.83 10.25 2.76
N LEU A 87 11.08 9.81 2.80
CA LEU A 87 11.43 8.43 2.39
C LEU A 87 10.63 7.35 3.12
N ARG A 88 10.33 7.56 4.40
CA ARG A 88 9.47 6.69 5.22
C ARG A 88 8.09 6.46 4.59
N ASN A 89 7.55 7.49 3.94
CA ASN A 89 6.21 7.49 3.35
C ASN A 89 6.26 7.24 1.83
N ASN A 90 7.43 6.91 1.27
CA ASN A 90 7.58 6.72 -0.17
C ASN A 90 7.00 5.36 -0.58
N PRO A 91 6.01 5.31 -1.50
CA PRO A 91 5.33 4.06 -1.87
C PRO A 91 6.24 3.04 -2.56
N PHE A 92 7.43 3.44 -3.01
CA PHE A 92 8.40 2.57 -3.69
C PHE A 92 9.61 2.21 -2.82
N LEU A 93 9.60 2.55 -1.52
CA LEU A 93 10.68 2.15 -0.61
C LEU A 93 10.84 0.62 -0.52
N SER A 94 9.74 -0.13 -0.47
CA SER A 94 9.76 -1.59 -0.44
C SER A 94 10.45 -2.17 -1.67
N HIS A 95 10.11 -1.67 -2.86
CA HIS A 95 10.75 -2.04 -4.12
C HIS A 95 12.27 -1.87 -4.08
N TRP A 96 12.77 -0.72 -3.62
CA TRP A 96 14.21 -0.47 -3.54
C TRP A 96 14.92 -1.36 -2.53
N VAL A 97 14.31 -1.61 -1.36
CA VAL A 97 14.86 -2.51 -0.34
C VAL A 97 14.93 -3.95 -0.88
N GLU A 98 13.87 -4.42 -1.52
CA GLU A 98 13.80 -5.76 -2.11
C GLU A 98 14.83 -5.94 -3.23
N ALA A 99 14.97 -4.93 -4.10
CA ALA A 99 15.97 -4.93 -5.16
C ALA A 99 17.39 -5.07 -4.58
N ILE A 100 17.72 -4.32 -3.51
CA ILE A 100 19.04 -4.41 -2.87
C ILE A 100 19.25 -5.78 -2.22
N GLN A 101 18.27 -6.33 -1.50
CA GLN A 101 18.39 -7.66 -0.87
C GLN A 101 18.61 -8.76 -1.91
N ARG A 102 17.79 -8.76 -2.96
CA ARG A 102 17.77 -9.80 -3.98
C ARG A 102 18.98 -9.75 -4.90
N LEU A 103 19.38 -8.56 -5.33
CA LEU A 103 20.48 -8.37 -6.29
C LEU A 103 21.85 -8.17 -5.62
N GLY A 104 21.86 -7.73 -4.36
CA GLY A 104 23.11 -7.53 -3.60
C GLY A 104 23.70 -8.82 -3.03
N THR A 105 22.97 -9.93 -3.07
CA THR A 105 23.49 -11.23 -2.65
C THR A 105 24.46 -11.73 -3.72
N PRO A 106 25.76 -11.91 -3.43
CA PRO A 106 26.70 -12.40 -4.41
C PRO A 106 26.31 -13.82 -4.82
N THR A 107 25.79 -13.98 -6.03
CA THR A 107 25.61 -15.28 -6.67
C THR A 107 26.98 -15.95 -6.71
N ALA A 108 27.07 -17.17 -6.16
CA ALA A 108 28.32 -17.91 -6.08
C ALA A 108 28.98 -17.98 -7.46
N ARG A 109 30.07 -17.22 -7.58
CA ARG A 109 30.80 -16.91 -8.82
C ARG A 109 31.19 -18.17 -9.57
N GLY A 110 30.66 -18.32 -10.78
CA GLY A 110 31.09 -19.36 -11.72
C GLY A 110 30.73 -19.11 -13.18
N GLN A 111 30.03 -18.02 -13.51
CA GLN A 111 29.73 -17.72 -14.90
C GLN A 111 30.96 -17.11 -15.57
N LYS A 112 31.58 -17.91 -16.44
CA LYS A 112 32.55 -17.43 -17.44
C LYS A 112 31.94 -16.22 -18.14
N ARG A 113 32.73 -15.15 -18.31
CA ARG A 113 32.34 -13.99 -19.13
C ARG A 113 31.78 -14.52 -20.45
N ALA A 114 30.47 -14.43 -20.63
CA ALA A 114 29.89 -14.52 -21.95
C ALA A 114 30.49 -13.37 -22.77
N ASP A 115 30.66 -13.57 -24.08
CA ASP A 115 31.35 -12.65 -25.00
C ASP A 115 30.59 -11.31 -25.24
N GLY A 116 29.74 -10.89 -24.29
CA GLY A 116 28.95 -9.67 -24.34
C GLY A 116 29.64 -8.48 -23.68
N PRO A 117 29.25 -7.25 -24.07
CA PRO A 117 29.86 -6.02 -23.56
C PRO A 117 29.50 -5.71 -22.10
N VAL A 118 28.38 -6.26 -21.59
CA VAL A 118 27.94 -6.13 -20.19
C VAL A 118 27.37 -7.46 -19.73
N THR A 119 27.73 -7.90 -18.53
CA THR A 119 27.20 -9.13 -17.92
C THR A 119 25.99 -8.84 -17.02
N SER A 120 25.15 -9.85 -16.75
CA SER A 120 24.01 -9.67 -15.83
C SER A 120 24.45 -9.25 -14.43
N ASP A 121 25.58 -9.73 -13.94
CA ASP A 121 26.12 -9.37 -12.62
C ASP A 121 26.55 -7.90 -12.58
N GLU A 122 27.11 -7.38 -13.68
CA GLU A 122 27.47 -5.97 -13.81
C GLU A 122 26.22 -5.08 -13.85
N VAL A 123 25.17 -5.48 -14.58
CA VAL A 123 23.87 -4.76 -14.56
C VAL A 123 23.31 -4.69 -13.15
N ASN A 124 23.29 -5.82 -12.43
CA ASN A 124 22.80 -5.90 -11.06
C ASN A 124 23.64 -5.02 -10.12
N THR A 125 24.96 -5.05 -10.26
CA THR A 125 25.90 -4.24 -9.46
C THR A 125 25.61 -2.75 -9.64
N VAL A 126 25.52 -2.29 -10.89
CA VAL A 126 25.24 -0.88 -11.18
C VAL A 126 23.90 -0.44 -10.61
N ARG A 127 22.86 -1.26 -10.81
CA ARG A 127 21.51 -0.96 -10.30
C ARG A 127 21.49 -0.87 -8.77
N VAL A 128 22.09 -1.83 -8.07
CA VAL A 128 22.13 -1.84 -6.59
C VAL A 128 22.86 -0.62 -6.05
N GLU A 129 24.05 -0.30 -6.57
CA GLU A 129 24.82 0.84 -6.08
C GLU A 129 24.15 2.18 -6.41
N LEU A 130 23.48 2.30 -7.56
CA LEU A 130 22.67 3.46 -7.88
C LEU A 130 21.51 3.63 -6.88
N ILE A 131 20.74 2.58 -6.61
CA ILE A 131 19.61 2.63 -5.66
C ILE A 131 20.11 3.03 -4.27
N LYS A 132 21.19 2.41 -3.77
CA LYS A 132 21.80 2.77 -2.49
C LYS A 132 22.12 4.26 -2.42
N ALA A 133 22.78 4.77 -3.46
CA ALA A 133 23.25 6.15 -3.49
C ALA A 133 22.10 7.17 -3.67
N LEU A 134 21.04 6.83 -4.41
CA LEU A 134 19.80 7.63 -4.50
C LEU A 134 19.12 7.72 -3.13
N VAL A 135 18.90 6.58 -2.48
CA VAL A 135 18.19 6.50 -1.20
C VAL A 135 18.97 7.18 -0.06
N GLN A 136 20.30 7.24 -0.14
CA GLN A 136 21.15 7.90 0.86
C GLN A 136 21.36 9.40 0.64
N SER A 137 21.59 9.84 -0.60
CA SER A 137 22.07 11.20 -0.88
C SER A 137 21.03 12.31 -0.66
N ARG A 138 19.74 11.97 -0.71
CA ARG A 138 18.61 12.94 -0.71
C ARG A 138 18.72 14.04 -1.77
N ASN A 139 19.66 13.94 -2.72
CA ASN A 139 19.89 14.95 -3.76
C ASN A 139 20.07 14.25 -5.12
N PRO A 140 19.00 14.12 -5.93
CA PRO A 140 19.08 13.45 -7.22
C PRO A 140 19.92 14.23 -8.25
N SER A 141 20.20 15.51 -8.01
CA SER A 141 20.99 16.34 -8.93
C SER A 141 22.40 15.81 -9.17
N GLN A 142 22.95 15.02 -8.23
CA GLN A 142 24.25 14.40 -8.40
C GLN A 142 24.29 13.35 -9.54
N PHE A 143 23.14 12.75 -9.87
CA PHE A 143 23.01 11.76 -10.94
C PHE A 143 22.47 12.35 -12.24
N ALA A 144 21.93 13.57 -12.21
CA ALA A 144 21.33 14.23 -13.37
C ALA A 144 22.27 14.25 -14.59
N ARG A 145 23.57 14.49 -14.34
CA ARG A 145 24.64 14.60 -15.35
C ARG A 145 25.55 13.37 -15.42
N ILE A 146 25.06 12.21 -15.00
CA ILE A 146 25.79 10.96 -15.12
C ILE A 146 25.10 10.08 -16.18
N THR A 147 25.89 9.41 -17.02
CA THR A 147 25.39 8.44 -18.00
C THR A 147 25.43 7.01 -17.47
N PRO A 148 24.62 6.07 -18.00
CA PRO A 148 24.73 4.65 -17.68
C PRO A 148 26.15 4.07 -17.84
N HIS A 149 26.90 4.45 -18.88
CA HIS A 149 28.31 4.06 -19.03
C HIS A 149 29.20 4.56 -17.88
N GLN A 150 28.99 5.81 -17.43
CA GLN A 150 29.76 6.37 -16.31
C GLN A 150 29.41 5.66 -14.99
N LEU A 151 28.15 5.30 -14.76
CA LEU A 151 27.77 4.52 -13.58
C LEU A 151 28.39 3.12 -13.60
N HIS A 152 28.42 2.47 -14.77
CA HIS A 152 29.11 1.18 -14.93
C HIS A 152 30.61 1.31 -14.65
N HIS A 153 31.29 2.28 -15.27
CA HIS A 153 32.69 2.54 -14.99
C HIS A 153 32.95 2.76 -13.49
N ASN A 154 32.14 3.58 -12.82
CA ASN A 154 32.30 3.89 -11.40
C ASN A 154 32.08 2.67 -10.49
N PHE A 155 30.99 1.92 -10.69
CA PHE A 155 30.57 0.86 -9.77
C PHE A 155 31.19 -0.51 -10.09
N VAL A 156 31.48 -0.79 -11.36
CA VAL A 156 32.04 -2.07 -11.82
C VAL A 156 33.56 -1.99 -11.95
N GLU A 157 34.06 -1.05 -12.75
CA GLU A 157 35.49 -0.99 -13.08
C GLU A 157 36.30 -0.39 -11.92
N MET A 158 35.84 0.73 -11.38
CA MET A 158 36.46 1.43 -10.25
C MET A 158 36.03 0.87 -8.89
N ARG A 159 35.02 -0.03 -8.86
CA ARG A 159 34.48 -0.68 -7.66
C ARG A 159 34.11 0.29 -6.55
N GLN A 160 33.59 1.46 -6.91
CA GLN A 160 33.04 2.39 -5.94
C GLN A 160 31.80 1.77 -5.32
N THR A 161 31.86 1.44 -4.03
CA THR A 161 30.73 0.85 -3.30
C THR A 161 30.33 1.77 -2.15
N SER A 162 29.03 1.86 -1.90
CA SER A 162 28.49 2.67 -0.82
C SER A 162 28.23 1.80 0.42
N LEU A 163 28.65 2.26 1.60
CA LEU A 163 28.25 1.65 2.87
C LEU A 163 26.76 1.87 3.07
N PHE A 164 25.96 0.80 3.01
CA PHE A 164 24.51 0.88 3.07
C PHE A 164 23.94 0.02 4.19
N ASN A 165 23.36 0.67 5.20
CA ASN A 165 22.68 -0.02 6.29
C ASN A 165 21.23 -0.33 5.91
N ILE A 166 20.99 -1.49 5.30
CA ILE A 166 19.66 -1.90 4.88
C ILE A 166 18.66 -2.03 6.04
N ARG A 167 19.14 -2.34 7.25
CA ARG A 167 18.28 -2.47 8.45
C ARG A 167 17.54 -1.19 8.78
N THR A 168 18.14 -0.02 8.52
CA THR A 168 17.47 1.26 8.73
C THR A 168 16.20 1.39 7.89
N TYR A 169 16.23 0.91 6.65
CA TYR A 169 15.09 0.99 5.72
C TYR A 169 14.09 -0.13 5.94
N ILE A 170 14.55 -1.34 6.28
CA ILE A 170 13.67 -2.44 6.72
C ILE A 170 12.86 -2.00 7.94
N ARG A 171 13.49 -1.37 8.93
CA ARG A 171 12.79 -0.86 10.11
C ARG A 171 11.72 0.18 9.75
N MET A 172 11.99 1.06 8.77
CA MET A 172 10.95 1.98 8.27
C MET A 172 9.75 1.21 7.69
N LEU A 173 9.99 0.14 6.91
CA LEU A 173 8.92 -0.67 6.33
C LEU A 173 8.16 -1.49 7.39
N GLU A 174 8.85 -1.97 8.44
CA GLU A 174 8.23 -2.65 9.59
C GLU A 174 7.38 -1.68 10.44
N GLU A 175 7.87 -0.45 10.65
CA GLU A 175 7.15 0.63 11.34
C GLU A 175 5.88 1.04 10.57
N GLU A 176 5.92 1.07 9.24
CA GLU A 176 4.76 1.35 8.38
C GLU A 176 3.83 0.14 8.17
N GLY A 177 4.13 -1.01 8.80
CA GLY A 177 3.33 -2.23 8.67
C GLY A 177 3.37 -2.88 7.27
N ILE A 178 4.33 -2.49 6.43
CA ILE A 178 4.56 -3.09 5.11
C ILE A 178 5.29 -4.43 5.28
N TYR A 179 6.23 -4.53 6.22
CA TYR A 179 6.95 -5.75 6.58
C TYR A 179 6.53 -6.28 7.95
N GLU A 180 6.59 -7.60 8.11
CA GLU A 180 6.47 -8.24 9.43
C GLU A 180 7.69 -7.90 10.28
N ARG A 181 7.46 -7.56 11.56
CA ARG A 181 8.56 -7.25 12.48
C ARG A 181 9.45 -8.46 12.65
N THR A 182 10.73 -8.32 12.29
CA THR A 182 11.74 -9.32 12.59
C THR A 182 11.79 -9.50 14.12
N PRO A 183 11.60 -10.72 14.66
CA PRO A 183 11.71 -10.96 16.10
C PRO A 183 13.08 -10.46 16.57
N SER A 184 13.09 -9.49 17.48
CA SER A 184 14.36 -9.00 18.03
C SER A 184 15.00 -10.15 18.81
N PRO A 185 16.26 -10.53 18.50
CA PRO A 185 16.92 -11.65 19.16
C PRO A 185 17.24 -11.40 20.64
N ASP A 186 16.94 -10.22 21.18
CA ASP A 186 17.13 -9.87 22.58
C ASP A 186 15.76 -9.65 23.25
N GLY A 187 15.28 -10.70 23.92
CA GLY A 187 13.99 -10.67 24.62
C GLY A 187 13.76 -11.78 25.64
N ASP A 188 14.81 -12.44 26.15
CA ASP A 188 14.73 -13.18 27.41
C ASP A 188 14.84 -12.20 28.58
N SER A 189 13.71 -11.73 29.10
CA SER A 189 13.57 -11.30 30.50
C SER A 189 12.10 -11.21 30.91
N PRO A 190 11.60 -12.15 31.71
CA PRO A 190 10.36 -12.00 32.45
C PRO A 190 10.67 -11.18 33.71
N THR A 191 10.38 -9.87 33.69
CA THR A 191 10.25 -9.12 34.94
C THR A 191 8.78 -8.82 35.18
N SER A 192 8.14 -9.79 35.83
CA SER A 192 6.85 -9.63 36.51
C SER A 192 6.97 -8.51 37.54
N THR A 193 6.57 -7.30 37.16
CA THR A 193 6.19 -6.27 38.13
C THR A 193 4.70 -6.42 38.35
N ALA A 194 4.37 -6.97 39.53
CA ALA A 194 3.01 -7.15 40.01
C ALA A 194 2.22 -5.84 39.90
N SER A 195 1.29 -5.82 38.95
CA SER A 195 0.20 -4.86 38.91
C SER A 195 -1.06 -5.60 39.35
N GLU A 196 -1.75 -4.99 40.30
CA GLU A 196 -2.94 -5.51 40.98
C GLU A 196 -4.03 -6.00 40.01
N PRO A 197 -4.84 -7.01 40.42
CA PRO A 197 -5.88 -7.57 39.59
C PRO A 197 -7.05 -6.59 39.44
N SER A 198 -7.04 -5.79 38.37
CA SER A 198 -8.24 -5.11 37.90
C SER A 198 -9.27 -6.16 37.47
N LYS A 199 -10.38 -6.19 38.22
CA LYS A 199 -11.60 -6.96 37.99
C LYS A 199 -12.14 -6.87 36.55
N PRO A 200 -12.96 -7.84 36.13
CA PRO A 200 -12.93 -8.40 34.78
C PRO A 200 -13.76 -7.61 33.75
N ALA A 201 -13.40 -7.78 32.48
CA ALA A 201 -14.07 -7.33 31.26
C ALA A 201 -15.55 -7.77 31.08
N ALA A 202 -16.19 -8.34 32.10
CA ALA A 202 -17.57 -8.82 32.06
C ALA A 202 -18.61 -7.67 32.01
N GLY A 203 -18.26 -6.45 32.41
CA GLY A 203 -19.17 -5.30 32.40
C GLY A 203 -19.55 -4.82 30.99
N LYS A 204 -18.59 -4.78 30.06
CA LYS A 204 -18.78 -4.23 28.71
C LYS A 204 -19.72 -5.07 27.85
N LEU A 205 -19.65 -6.39 27.96
CA LEU A 205 -20.53 -7.30 27.23
C LEU A 205 -22.00 -7.13 27.63
N ASN A 206 -22.27 -6.90 28.91
CA ASN A 206 -23.62 -6.69 29.42
C ASN A 206 -24.18 -5.30 29.06
N GLU A 207 -23.32 -4.31 28.81
CA GLU A 207 -23.75 -3.00 28.32
C GLU A 207 -24.13 -3.05 26.84
N PHE A 208 -23.31 -3.69 26.00
CA PHE A 208 -23.61 -3.86 24.58
C PHE A 208 -24.90 -4.66 24.35
N GLN A 209 -25.14 -5.71 25.13
CA GLN A 209 -26.38 -6.50 25.09
C GLN A 209 -27.63 -5.65 25.43
N ARG A 210 -27.54 -4.83 26.49
CA ARG A 210 -28.63 -3.92 26.87
C ARG A 210 -28.89 -2.86 25.79
N TRP A 211 -27.83 -2.28 25.24
CA TRP A 211 -27.93 -1.36 24.12
C TRP A 211 -28.57 -2.02 22.89
N LYS A 212 -28.15 -3.24 22.53
CA LYS A 212 -28.73 -4.03 21.43
C LYS A 212 -30.24 -4.22 21.60
N MET A 213 -30.69 -4.64 22.79
CA MET A 213 -32.13 -4.80 23.05
C MET A 213 -32.89 -3.46 22.98
N GLY A 214 -32.31 -2.38 23.51
CA GLY A 214 -32.91 -1.04 23.42
C GLY A 214 -32.98 -0.51 21.98
N LEU A 215 -32.01 -0.84 21.14
CA LEU A 215 -32.03 -0.48 19.73
C LEU A 215 -33.09 -1.28 18.95
N LEU A 216 -33.19 -2.59 19.19
CA LEU A 216 -34.23 -3.43 18.57
C LEU A 216 -35.64 -2.93 18.92
N SER A 217 -35.89 -2.60 20.18
CA SER A 217 -37.17 -2.00 20.59
C SER A 217 -37.44 -0.66 19.90
N ARG A 218 -36.41 0.17 19.69
CA ARG A 218 -36.55 1.46 18.99
C ARG A 218 -36.69 1.31 17.49
N LEU A 219 -36.21 0.24 16.87
CA LEU A 219 -36.51 -0.04 15.45
C LEU A 219 -38.01 -0.26 15.24
N GLU A 220 -38.71 -0.83 16.23
CA GLU A 220 -40.16 -1.02 16.18
C GLU A 220 -40.95 0.28 16.45
N THR A 221 -40.50 1.10 17.41
CA THR A 221 -41.26 2.28 17.85
C THR A 221 -40.85 3.59 17.16
N GLU A 222 -39.56 3.76 16.89
CA GLU A 222 -38.91 5.01 16.43
C GLU A 222 -37.84 4.71 15.35
N PRO A 223 -38.23 4.11 14.20
CA PRO A 223 -37.29 3.56 13.23
C PRO A 223 -36.29 4.58 12.69
N ALA A 224 -36.69 5.84 12.49
CA ALA A 224 -35.80 6.88 11.97
C ALA A 224 -34.59 7.17 12.89
N LEU A 225 -34.82 7.22 14.21
CA LEU A 225 -33.74 7.44 15.18
C LEU A 225 -32.86 6.19 15.31
N ALA A 226 -33.47 5.01 15.34
CA ALA A 226 -32.72 3.76 15.41
C ALA A 226 -31.86 3.51 14.16
N ILE A 227 -32.35 3.85 12.96
CA ILE A 227 -31.57 3.80 11.71
C ILE A 227 -30.38 4.75 11.80
N SER A 228 -30.58 5.99 12.26
CA SER A 228 -29.47 6.93 12.45
C SER A 228 -28.42 6.39 13.42
N GLU A 229 -28.81 5.65 14.47
CA GLU A 229 -27.86 5.00 15.36
C GLU A 229 -27.13 3.82 14.69
N LEU A 230 -27.84 3.01 13.90
CA LEU A 230 -27.26 1.90 13.13
C LEU A 230 -26.19 2.36 12.14
N THR A 231 -26.41 3.48 11.46
CA THR A 231 -25.45 4.00 10.47
C THR A 231 -24.19 4.59 11.10
N HIS A 232 -24.20 4.89 12.41
CA HIS A 232 -23.09 5.50 13.14
C HIS A 232 -22.40 4.53 14.13
N LEU A 233 -22.61 3.22 13.95
CA LEU A 233 -21.94 2.22 14.77
C LEU A 233 -20.41 2.26 14.58
N PRO A 234 -19.64 1.98 15.65
CA PRO A 234 -18.20 1.88 15.54
C PRO A 234 -17.82 0.65 14.70
N ILE A 235 -16.66 0.72 14.02
CA ILE A 235 -16.12 -0.38 13.22
C ILE A 235 -15.47 -1.46 14.09
N GLU A 236 -16.26 -2.07 14.96
CA GLU A 236 -15.87 -3.13 15.88
C GLU A 236 -16.56 -4.45 15.50
N LEU A 237 -15.93 -5.58 15.83
CA LEU A 237 -16.47 -6.91 15.51
C LEU A 237 -17.89 -7.13 16.06
N SER A 238 -18.20 -6.63 17.26
CA SER A 238 -19.52 -6.71 17.89
C SER A 238 -20.60 -5.97 17.09
N SER A 239 -20.29 -4.76 16.60
CA SER A 239 -21.19 -3.97 15.76
C SER A 239 -21.43 -4.63 14.40
N LEU A 240 -20.36 -5.13 13.77
CA LEU A 240 -20.43 -5.80 12.47
C LEU A 240 -21.21 -7.12 12.54
N ASP A 241 -21.02 -7.90 13.62
CA ASP A 241 -21.77 -9.12 13.89
C ASP A 241 -23.26 -8.83 14.12
N PHE A 242 -23.56 -7.75 14.85
CA PHE A 242 -24.93 -7.32 15.06
C PHE A 242 -25.61 -6.89 13.75
N LEU A 243 -24.97 -6.07 12.91
CA LEU A 243 -25.50 -5.71 11.58
C LEU A 243 -25.69 -6.94 10.70
N THR A 244 -24.73 -7.86 10.71
CA THR A 244 -24.84 -9.13 9.98
C THR A 244 -26.06 -9.94 10.46
N THR A 245 -26.26 -10.01 11.78
CA THR A 245 -27.41 -10.72 12.38
C THR A 245 -28.73 -10.09 11.93
N LEU A 246 -28.85 -8.76 11.97
CA LEU A 246 -30.06 -8.06 11.51
C LEU A 246 -30.43 -8.38 10.06
N LEU A 247 -29.43 -8.47 9.19
CA LEU A 247 -29.61 -8.82 7.77
C LEU A 247 -29.97 -10.29 7.58
N GLN A 248 -29.26 -11.19 8.26
CA GLN A 248 -29.49 -12.63 8.20
C GLN A 248 -30.89 -13.02 8.68
N GLU A 249 -31.33 -12.43 9.79
CA GLU A 249 -32.66 -12.65 10.38
C GLU A 249 -33.76 -11.85 9.67
N GLN A 250 -33.42 -11.06 8.64
CA GLN A 250 -34.33 -10.17 7.92
C GLN A 250 -35.12 -9.22 8.84
N THR A 251 -34.51 -8.81 9.95
CA THR A 251 -35.16 -7.99 10.98
C THR A 251 -35.53 -6.61 10.45
N LEU A 252 -34.70 -6.01 9.60
CA LEU A 252 -35.00 -4.72 8.98
C LEU A 252 -36.19 -4.84 8.02
N GLN A 253 -36.18 -5.86 7.16
CA GLN A 253 -37.24 -6.10 6.19
C GLN A 253 -38.58 -6.40 6.86
N SER A 254 -38.59 -7.17 7.96
CA SER A 254 -39.82 -7.49 8.70
C SER A 254 -40.48 -6.26 9.33
N LEU A 255 -39.68 -5.22 9.62
CA LEU A 255 -40.13 -3.91 10.10
C LEU A 255 -40.41 -2.91 8.96
N GLY A 256 -40.35 -3.34 7.70
CA GLY A 256 -40.56 -2.48 6.53
C GLY A 256 -39.42 -1.50 6.24
N ILE A 257 -38.22 -1.77 6.76
CA ILE A 257 -37.01 -0.97 6.53
C ILE A 257 -36.18 -1.62 5.42
N GLU A 258 -35.83 -0.84 4.40
CA GLU A 258 -34.96 -1.33 3.33
C GLU A 258 -33.50 -1.40 3.85
N PRO A 259 -32.84 -2.58 3.82
CA PRO A 259 -31.52 -2.76 4.41
C PRO A 259 -30.40 -2.10 3.62
N ALA A 260 -30.52 -2.04 2.29
CA ALA A 260 -29.44 -1.57 1.41
C ALA A 260 -29.01 -0.12 1.72
N PRO A 261 -29.93 0.87 1.81
CA PRO A 261 -29.56 2.23 2.19
C PRO A 261 -28.88 2.32 3.56
N VAL A 262 -29.36 1.57 4.55
CA VAL A 262 -28.80 1.58 5.92
C VAL A 262 -27.35 1.09 5.93
N ILE A 263 -27.07 0.01 5.19
CA ILE A 263 -25.72 -0.56 5.13
C ILE A 263 -24.78 0.30 4.28
N ALA A 264 -25.26 0.87 3.17
CA ALA A 264 -24.48 1.82 2.39
C ALA A 264 -24.09 3.05 3.23
N ASP A 265 -25.03 3.64 3.98
CA ASP A 265 -24.78 4.77 4.87
C ASP A 265 -23.80 4.42 6.00
N PHE A 266 -23.91 3.21 6.56
CA PHE A 266 -22.93 2.70 7.53
C PHE A 266 -21.52 2.60 6.92
N ILE A 267 -21.38 2.00 5.73
CA ILE A 267 -20.08 1.88 5.04
C ILE A 267 -19.50 3.27 4.77
N GLN A 268 -20.32 4.20 4.27
CA GLN A 268 -19.92 5.59 4.04
C GLN A 268 -19.44 6.29 5.31
N HIS A 269 -20.17 6.11 6.42
CA HIS A 269 -19.75 6.63 7.72
C HIS A 269 -18.39 6.07 8.15
N VAL A 270 -18.21 4.75 8.07
CA VAL A 270 -16.95 4.08 8.43
C VAL A 270 -15.79 4.52 7.52
N LEU A 271 -16.02 4.71 6.22
CA LEU A 271 -15.00 5.21 5.30
C LEU A 271 -14.52 6.62 5.69
N ARG A 272 -15.43 7.49 6.12
CA ARG A 272 -15.08 8.85 6.62
C ARG A 272 -14.29 8.78 7.93
N LEU A 273 -14.68 7.93 8.88
CA LEU A 273 -13.91 7.71 10.11
C LEU A 273 -12.50 7.18 9.82
N THR A 274 -12.42 6.22 8.90
CA THR A 274 -11.16 5.59 8.47
C THR A 274 -10.24 6.60 7.79
N GLU A 275 -10.79 7.56 7.05
CA GLU A 275 -10.04 8.66 6.46
C GLU A 275 -9.46 9.59 7.53
N GLN A 276 -10.24 9.93 8.55
CA GLN A 276 -9.78 10.73 9.70
C GLN A 276 -8.64 10.05 10.45
N MET A 277 -8.68 8.72 10.63
CA MET A 277 -7.59 7.95 11.25
C MET A 277 -6.25 8.10 10.50
N GLY A 278 -6.27 8.33 9.19
CA GLY A 278 -5.06 8.48 8.38
C GLY A 278 -4.48 9.89 8.34
N GLN A 279 -5.19 10.88 8.87
CA GLN A 279 -4.69 12.26 8.92
C GLN A 279 -3.65 12.40 10.04
N PRO A 280 -2.52 13.07 9.81
CA PRO A 280 -1.60 13.39 10.88
C PRO A 280 -2.33 14.27 11.90
N ASP A 281 -2.28 13.88 13.17
CA ASP A 281 -2.90 14.64 14.27
C ASP A 281 -2.45 16.09 14.15
N SER A 282 -3.34 16.95 13.65
CA SER A 282 -3.07 18.39 13.52
C SER A 282 -3.13 19.10 14.88
N SER A 283 -3.27 18.31 15.95
CA SER A 283 -3.53 18.73 17.32
C SER A 283 -2.29 18.79 18.18
N ASP A 284 -1.15 19.21 17.61
CA ASP A 284 0.07 19.53 18.36
C ASP A 284 0.06 20.98 18.92
N MET A 285 -1.11 21.63 18.96
CA MET A 285 -1.21 23.08 19.28
C MET A 285 -2.17 23.46 20.41
N LEU A 286 -2.97 22.56 20.98
CA LEU A 286 -3.86 22.89 22.10
C LEU A 286 -3.91 21.76 23.14
N GLU A 287 -2.87 21.71 23.97
CA GLU A 287 -2.96 21.13 25.31
C GLU A 287 -4.01 21.90 26.11
N GLY A 288 -5.13 21.26 26.42
CA GLY A 288 -5.97 21.73 27.52
C GLY A 288 -7.45 21.45 27.31
N VAL A 289 -7.98 20.67 28.24
CA VAL A 289 -9.40 20.57 28.63
C VAL A 289 -10.19 19.47 27.93
N LEU A 290 -10.08 18.27 28.51
CA LEU A 290 -11.18 17.38 28.93
C LEU A 290 -12.30 17.14 27.91
N ASP A 291 -12.26 15.99 27.22
CA ASP A 291 -13.31 14.99 27.44
C ASP A 291 -12.86 13.56 27.05
N ASN A 292 -13.30 12.60 27.85
CA ASN A 292 -12.68 11.27 28.00
C ASN A 292 -13.38 10.17 27.20
N GLU A 293 -13.81 10.43 25.96
CA GLU A 293 -14.50 9.39 25.18
C GLU A 293 -13.99 9.29 23.74
N ARG A 294 -13.31 8.16 23.51
CA ARG A 294 -12.76 7.64 22.25
C ARG A 294 -11.46 8.32 21.86
N LEU A 295 -10.40 7.88 22.52
CA LEU A 295 -9.04 7.91 21.98
C LEU A 295 -9.05 7.09 20.69
N VAL A 296 -9.48 7.72 19.59
CA VAL A 296 -9.48 7.11 18.26
C VAL A 296 -8.03 6.78 18.00
N GLU A 297 -7.72 5.50 17.87
CA GLU A 297 -6.39 5.08 17.46
C GLU A 297 -6.09 5.80 16.13
N SER A 298 -5.17 6.76 16.17
CA SER A 298 -4.76 7.54 15.01
C SER A 298 -3.57 6.86 14.34
N GLY A 299 -3.42 7.11 13.04
CA GLY A 299 -2.32 6.60 12.23
C GLY A 299 -2.72 5.56 11.18
N ARG A 300 -1.77 5.31 10.27
CA ARG A 300 -1.92 4.38 9.14
C ARG A 300 -2.24 2.95 9.57
N GLU A 301 -1.76 2.50 10.72
CA GLU A 301 -2.04 1.15 11.23
C GLU A 301 -3.52 1.01 11.63
N ALA A 302 -4.07 1.98 12.37
CA ALA A 302 -5.47 2.00 12.75
C ALA A 302 -6.38 2.11 11.52
N GLN A 303 -6.02 2.99 10.59
CA GLN A 303 -6.68 3.09 9.28
C GLN A 303 -6.66 1.75 8.53
N THR A 304 -5.51 1.07 8.48
CA THR A 304 -5.37 -0.23 7.80
C THR A 304 -6.23 -1.29 8.46
N ARG A 305 -6.24 -1.35 9.81
CA ARG A 305 -7.06 -2.29 10.58
C ARG A 305 -8.55 -2.06 10.34
N ALA A 306 -8.99 -0.80 10.32
CA ALA A 306 -10.36 -0.43 10.01
C ALA A 306 -10.74 -0.87 8.59
N VAL A 307 -9.91 -0.58 7.58
CA VAL A 307 -10.16 -1.05 6.20
C VAL A 307 -10.29 -2.57 6.15
N LYS A 308 -9.40 -3.32 6.81
CA LYS A 308 -9.48 -4.80 6.82
C LYS A 308 -10.78 -5.31 7.44
N LEU A 309 -11.25 -4.73 8.54
CA LEU A 309 -12.54 -5.08 9.15
C LEU A 309 -13.72 -4.77 8.22
N LEU A 310 -13.69 -3.62 7.55
CA LEU A 310 -14.72 -3.23 6.59
C LEU A 310 -14.75 -4.19 5.39
N LEU A 311 -13.59 -4.56 4.85
CA LEU A 311 -13.48 -5.56 3.77
C LEU A 311 -14.01 -6.93 4.18
N LEU A 312 -13.71 -7.38 5.41
CA LEU A 312 -14.25 -8.64 5.94
C LEU A 312 -15.77 -8.60 6.03
N PHE A 313 -16.33 -7.49 6.51
CA PHE A 313 -17.77 -7.28 6.56
C PHE A 313 -18.40 -7.31 5.17
N MET A 314 -17.91 -6.52 4.21
CA MET A 314 -18.43 -6.51 2.84
C MET A 314 -18.29 -7.86 2.14
N ARG A 315 -17.16 -8.56 2.31
CA ARG A 315 -16.98 -9.92 1.78
C ARG A 315 -18.01 -10.89 2.36
N ASN A 316 -18.33 -10.77 3.65
CA ASN A 316 -19.36 -11.58 4.29
C ASN A 316 -20.77 -11.23 3.78
N LEU A 317 -21.07 -9.96 3.49
CA LEU A 317 -22.33 -9.54 2.86
C LEU A 317 -22.51 -10.18 1.47
N ILE A 318 -21.46 -10.15 0.65
CA ILE A 318 -21.47 -10.68 -0.72
C ILE A 318 -21.60 -12.21 -0.69
N ARG A 319 -20.70 -12.92 0.01
CA ARG A 319 -20.67 -14.39 0.04
C ARG A 319 -21.94 -15.04 0.57
N LYS A 320 -22.64 -14.36 1.46
CA LYS A 320 -23.90 -14.85 2.05
C LYS A 320 -25.13 -14.33 1.30
N ALA A 321 -24.94 -13.60 0.20
CA ALA A 321 -26.00 -12.93 -0.55
C ALA A 321 -26.96 -12.13 0.35
N LEU A 322 -26.42 -11.47 1.40
CA LEU A 322 -27.22 -10.68 2.34
C LEU A 322 -27.66 -9.34 1.75
N LEU A 323 -26.89 -8.84 0.79
CA LEU A 323 -27.22 -7.68 -0.02
C LEU A 323 -26.82 -7.94 -1.48
N PRO A 324 -27.62 -7.48 -2.46
CA PRO A 324 -27.21 -7.47 -3.86
C PRO A 324 -25.94 -6.64 -4.05
N LEU A 325 -25.00 -7.13 -4.86
CA LEU A 325 -23.73 -6.45 -5.11
C LEU A 325 -23.95 -5.03 -5.67
N GLU A 326 -24.98 -4.88 -6.50
CA GLU A 326 -25.37 -3.62 -7.14
C GLU A 326 -25.75 -2.55 -6.13
N SER A 327 -26.27 -2.97 -4.96
CA SER A 327 -26.74 -2.05 -3.92
C SER A 327 -25.62 -1.36 -3.15
N ILE A 328 -24.41 -1.91 -3.18
CA ILE A 328 -23.21 -1.37 -2.51
C ILE A 328 -22.04 -1.18 -3.50
N TYR A 329 -22.35 -1.12 -4.79
CA TYR A 329 -21.35 -1.07 -5.85
C TYR A 329 -20.45 0.17 -5.73
N PHE A 330 -21.05 1.33 -5.42
CA PHE A 330 -20.30 2.59 -5.31
C PHE A 330 -19.36 2.58 -4.11
N GLU A 331 -19.79 2.03 -2.98
CA GLU A 331 -18.98 1.84 -1.77
C GLU A 331 -17.77 0.94 -2.05
N ILE A 332 -17.99 -0.16 -2.80
CA ILE A 332 -16.94 -1.08 -3.22
C ILE A 332 -15.93 -0.37 -4.14
N GLN A 333 -16.39 0.41 -5.12
CA GLN A 333 -15.48 1.17 -5.99
C GLN A 333 -14.69 2.21 -5.19
N GLU A 334 -15.35 2.93 -4.28
CA GLU A 334 -14.71 3.95 -3.45
C GLU A 334 -13.58 3.35 -2.60
N ILE A 335 -13.84 2.25 -1.89
CA ILE A 335 -12.80 1.62 -1.07
C ILE A 335 -11.66 1.06 -1.93
N CYS A 336 -11.97 0.48 -3.10
CA CYS A 336 -10.99 -0.09 -4.01
C CYS A 336 -10.05 0.95 -4.61
N VAL A 337 -10.56 2.15 -4.88
CA VAL A 337 -9.76 3.27 -5.41
C VAL A 337 -8.99 3.95 -4.28
N ARG A 338 -9.67 4.36 -3.19
CA ARG A 338 -9.06 5.18 -2.13
C ARG A 338 -8.00 4.42 -1.34
N TYR A 339 -8.18 3.11 -1.15
CA TYR A 339 -7.29 2.28 -0.33
C TYR A 339 -6.54 1.23 -1.14
N VAL A 340 -6.35 1.45 -2.44
CA VAL A 340 -5.66 0.53 -3.36
C VAL A 340 -4.26 0.11 -2.91
N TRP A 341 -3.60 0.93 -2.07
CA TRP A 341 -2.27 0.67 -1.52
C TRP A 341 -2.27 -0.49 -0.49
N ILE A 342 -3.40 -0.77 0.16
CA ILE A 342 -3.57 -1.91 1.07
C ILE A 342 -3.72 -3.20 0.25
N ARG A 343 -2.92 -4.24 0.58
CA ARG A 343 -2.90 -5.50 -0.17
C ARG A 343 -4.26 -6.18 -0.21
N GLU A 344 -4.94 -6.24 0.93
CA GLU A 344 -6.25 -6.86 1.10
C GLU A 344 -7.33 -6.18 0.25
N VAL A 345 -7.20 -4.88 -0.04
CA VAL A 345 -8.13 -4.16 -0.93
C VAL A 345 -7.98 -4.65 -2.37
N ARG A 346 -6.74 -4.88 -2.84
CA ARG A 346 -6.50 -5.41 -4.19
C ARG A 346 -6.99 -6.84 -4.32
N GLU A 347 -6.76 -7.67 -3.29
CA GLU A 347 -7.30 -9.03 -3.22
C GLU A 347 -8.84 -9.03 -3.19
N PHE A 348 -9.45 -8.09 -2.45
CA PHE A 348 -10.90 -7.94 -2.44
C PHE A 348 -11.45 -7.47 -3.80
N LYS A 349 -10.77 -6.55 -4.48
CA LYS A 349 -11.15 -6.12 -5.83
C LYS A 349 -11.15 -7.29 -6.81
N ALA A 350 -10.08 -8.10 -6.81
CA ALA A 350 -10.02 -9.31 -7.61
C ALA A 350 -11.16 -10.29 -7.27
N PHE A 351 -11.46 -10.48 -5.97
CA PHE A 351 -12.59 -11.30 -5.52
C PHE A 351 -13.95 -10.80 -6.08
N VAL A 352 -14.18 -9.49 -6.13
CA VAL A 352 -15.43 -8.93 -6.68
C VAL A 352 -15.47 -9.03 -8.20
N GLU A 353 -14.35 -8.81 -8.89
CA GLU A 353 -14.26 -8.84 -10.36
C GLU A 353 -14.29 -10.25 -10.95
N GLU A 354 -13.72 -11.24 -10.24
CA GLU A 354 -13.67 -12.64 -10.69
C GLU A 354 -15.03 -13.36 -10.55
N GLY A 355 -15.98 -12.80 -9.80
CA GLY A 355 -17.31 -13.39 -9.58
C GLY A 355 -17.26 -14.73 -8.82
N GLU A 356 -18.40 -15.18 -8.30
CA GLU A 356 -18.57 -16.42 -7.52
C GLU A 356 -18.38 -17.73 -8.35
N GLU A 357 -17.55 -17.76 -9.40
CA GLU A 357 -17.38 -18.93 -10.28
C GLU A 357 -16.62 -20.13 -9.65
N ARG A 358 -16.40 -20.17 -8.33
CA ARG A 358 -15.60 -21.24 -7.69
C ARG A 358 -16.24 -22.06 -6.58
N ASP A 359 -17.47 -21.77 -6.15
CA ASP A 359 -18.12 -22.49 -5.04
C ASP A 359 -19.32 -23.36 -5.47
N GLU A 360 -19.39 -23.80 -6.74
CA GLU A 360 -20.16 -25.02 -7.10
C GLU A 360 -19.26 -26.25 -6.94
N GLY A 361 -19.16 -26.75 -5.71
CA GLY A 361 -18.48 -28.00 -5.35
C GLY A 361 -19.27 -28.78 -4.31
#